data_AF-A0A4C1YKH1-F1
#
_entry.id   AF-A0A4C1YKH1-F1
#
_cell.length_a   1.000
_cell.length_b   1.000
_cell.length_c   1.000
_cell.angle_alpha   90.00
_cell.angle_beta   90.00
_cell.angle_gamma   90.00
#
_symmetry.space_group_name_H-M   'P 1'
#
loop_
_entity.id
_entity.type
_entity.pdbx_description
1 polymer ?
#
loop_
_entity_poly.entity_id
_entity_poly.type
_entity_poly.pdbx_seq_one_letter_code
_entity_poly.pdbx_strand_id
1 'polypeptide(L)'
;MEEVLAALRKIQNDLDEQKTTITKNADEITEKVTRNINKILDQKLKTLEKNQEKLDKKIENQEQRLNQLERQARQRNVVFFGIEENERSYSHLENNLIDFLEKYFSLNINCHDLEAARRIGKKTDKPVR
;
A
#
# COMPACT_ATOMS: atom_id res chain seq x y z
N MET A 1 -66.00 -41.44 -27.56
CA MET A 1 -65.67 -39.99 -27.72
C MET A 1 -65.58 -39.31 -26.36
N GLU A 2 -66.50 -39.60 -25.44
CA GLU A 2 -66.50 -39.07 -24.07
C GLU A 2 -65.29 -39.51 -23.22
N GLU A 3 -64.89 -40.78 -23.30
CA GLU A 3 -63.69 -41.31 -22.62
C GLU A 3 -62.39 -40.65 -23.10
N VAL A 4 -62.30 -40.35 -24.39
CA VAL A 4 -61.14 -39.66 -24.98
C VAL A 4 -61.05 -38.23 -24.46
N LEU A 5 -62.18 -37.53 -24.33
CA LEU A 5 -62.24 -36.19 -23.74
C LEU A 5 -61.88 -36.21 -22.25
N ALA A 6 -62.30 -37.23 -21.50
CA ALA A 6 -61.92 -37.40 -20.10
C ALA A 6 -60.41 -37.66 -19.93
N ALA A 7 -59.82 -38.51 -20.78
CA ALA A 7 -58.39 -38.77 -20.79
C ALA A 7 -57.57 -37.51 -21.15
N LEU A 8 -58.01 -36.72 -22.14
CA LEU A 8 -57.37 -35.46 -22.50
C LEU A 8 -57.43 -34.42 -21.37
N ARG A 9 -58.56 -34.31 -20.66
CA ARG A 9 -58.68 -33.43 -19.47
C ARG A 9 -57.74 -33.85 -18.34
N LYS A 10 -57.58 -35.16 -18.12
CA LYS A 10 -56.66 -35.68 -17.11
C LYS A 10 -55.20 -35.33 -17.46
N ILE A 11 -54.81 -35.53 -18.71
CA ILE A 11 -53.47 -35.16 -19.20
C ILE A 11 -53.23 -33.66 -19.05
N GLN A 12 -54.23 -32.83 -19.34
CA GLN A 12 -54.12 -31.37 -19.17
C GLN A 12 -53.89 -30.98 -17.71
N ASN A 13 -54.64 -31.57 -16.78
CA ASN A 13 -54.46 -31.33 -15.35
C ASN A 13 -53.08 -31.80 -14.86
N ASP A 14 -52.64 -33.00 -15.27
CA ASP A 14 -51.33 -33.53 -14.92
C ASP A 14 -50.19 -32.63 -15.46
N LEU A 15 -50.35 -32.05 -16.65
CA LEU A 15 -49.40 -31.10 -17.23
C LEU A 15 -49.38 -29.76 -16.47
N ASP A 16 -50.52 -29.26 -16.04
CA ASP A 16 -50.61 -28.04 -15.23
C ASP A 16 -50.00 -28.25 -13.82
N GLU A 17 -50.20 -29.41 -13.21
CA GLU A 17 -49.55 -29.80 -11.95
C GLU A 17 -48.04 -29.95 -12.10
N GLN A 18 -47.57 -30.56 -13.19
CA GLN A 18 -46.13 -30.65 -13.48
C GLN A 18 -45.52 -29.27 -13.71
N LYS A 19 -46.20 -28.41 -14.47
CA LYS A 19 -45.75 -27.03 -14.73
C LYS A 19 -45.60 -26.26 -13.43
N THR A 20 -46.59 -26.29 -12.55
CA THR A 20 -46.53 -25.60 -11.25
C THR A 20 -45.41 -26.14 -10.35
N THR A 21 -45.21 -27.45 -10.32
CA THR A 21 -44.12 -28.10 -9.57
C THR A 21 -42.74 -27.70 -10.11
N ILE A 22 -42.57 -27.64 -11.43
CA ILE A 22 -41.32 -27.21 -12.07
C ILE A 22 -41.01 -25.75 -11.71
N THR A 23 -42.00 -24.85 -11.78
CA THR A 23 -41.79 -23.44 -11.42
C THR A 23 -41.37 -23.30 -9.96
N LYS A 24 -42.06 -23.99 -9.04
CA LYS A 24 -41.73 -23.95 -7.61
C LYS A 24 -40.32 -24.49 -7.33
N ASN A 25 -39.95 -25.60 -7.95
CA ASN A 25 -38.59 -26.15 -7.81
C ASN A 25 -37.53 -25.20 -8.40
N ALA A 26 -37.82 -24.52 -9.50
CA ALA A 26 -36.92 -23.54 -10.09
C ALA A 26 -36.71 -22.34 -9.15
N ASP A 27 -37.76 -21.85 -8.49
CA ASP A 27 -37.67 -20.78 -7.50
C ASP A 27 -36.84 -21.22 -6.29
N GLU A 28 -37.09 -22.42 -5.75
CA GLU A 28 -36.33 -22.97 -4.61
C GLU A 28 -34.84 -23.15 -4.94
N ILE A 29 -34.52 -23.63 -6.14
CA ILE A 29 -33.13 -23.76 -6.62
C ILE A 29 -32.49 -22.37 -6.72
N THR A 30 -33.19 -21.40 -7.31
CA THR A 30 -32.70 -20.03 -7.48
C THR A 30 -32.41 -19.39 -6.13
N GLU A 31 -33.31 -19.53 -5.15
CA GLU A 31 -33.06 -19.05 -3.80
C GLU A 31 -31.86 -19.73 -3.13
N LYS A 32 -31.74 -21.06 -3.26
CA LYS A 32 -30.64 -21.82 -2.65
C LYS A 32 -29.29 -21.43 -3.24
N VAL A 33 -29.22 -21.28 -4.56
CA VAL A 33 -28.02 -20.82 -5.27
C VAL A 33 -27.67 -19.40 -4.82
N THR A 34 -28.66 -18.50 -4.79
CA THR A 34 -28.45 -17.10 -4.36
C THR A 34 -27.92 -17.02 -2.92
N ARG A 35 -28.53 -17.76 -1.99
CA ARG A 35 -28.05 -17.83 -0.59
C ARG A 35 -26.63 -18.38 -0.49
N ASN A 36 -26.28 -19.40 -1.27
CA ASN A 36 -24.94 -19.97 -1.27
C ASN A 36 -23.90 -19.00 -1.84
N ILE A 37 -24.21 -18.33 -2.94
CA ILE A 37 -23.34 -17.30 -3.54
C ILE A 37 -23.11 -16.18 -2.53
N ASN A 38 -24.16 -15.66 -1.90
CA ASN A 38 -24.02 -14.60 -0.90
C ASN A 38 -23.15 -15.03 0.28
N LYS A 39 -23.32 -16.27 0.79
CA LYS A 39 -22.44 -16.80 1.85
C LYS A 39 -20.97 -16.86 1.43
N ILE A 40 -20.68 -17.29 0.20
CA ILE A 40 -19.30 -17.35 -0.32
C ILE A 40 -18.73 -15.94 -0.46
N LEU A 41 -19.52 -14.99 -0.97
CA LEU A 41 -19.12 -13.60 -1.11
C LEU A 41 -18.82 -12.98 0.25
N ASP A 42 -19.68 -13.16 1.25
CA ASP A 42 -19.46 -12.66 2.62
C ASP A 42 -18.16 -13.21 3.23
N GLN A 43 -17.88 -14.50 3.03
CA GLN A 43 -16.63 -15.11 3.51
C GLN A 43 -15.40 -14.52 2.81
N LYS A 44 -15.48 -14.30 1.49
CA LYS A 44 -14.39 -13.68 0.73
C LYS A 44 -14.17 -12.24 1.16
N LEU A 45 -15.24 -11.46 1.35
CA LEU A 45 -15.16 -10.08 1.84
C LEU A 45 -14.49 -10.01 3.21
N LYS A 46 -14.93 -10.83 4.18
CA LYS A 46 -14.30 -10.91 5.50
C LYS A 46 -12.81 -11.28 5.44
N THR A 47 -12.46 -12.18 4.51
CA THR A 47 -11.06 -12.57 4.31
C THR A 47 -10.24 -11.42 3.72
N LEU A 48 -10.81 -10.66 2.78
CA LEU A 48 -10.18 -9.47 2.21
C LEU A 48 -9.97 -8.39 3.25
N GLU A 49 -10.98 -8.07 4.05
CA GLU A 49 -10.89 -7.09 5.15
C GLU A 49 -9.78 -7.45 6.14
N LYS A 50 -9.72 -8.71 6.57
CA LYS A 50 -8.67 -9.20 7.47
C LYS A 50 -7.28 -9.12 6.86
N ASN A 51 -7.15 -9.36 5.55
CA ASN A 51 -5.87 -9.25 4.86
C ASN A 51 -5.45 -7.79 4.69
N GLN A 52 -6.40 -6.89 4.43
CA GLN A 52 -6.16 -5.45 4.37
C GLN A 52 -5.62 -4.94 5.72
N GLU A 53 -6.29 -5.26 6.83
CA GLU A 53 -5.84 -4.85 8.17
C GLU A 53 -4.42 -5.36 8.48
N LYS A 54 -4.08 -6.59 8.05
CA LYS A 54 -2.72 -7.13 8.20
C LYS A 54 -1.69 -6.39 7.36
N LEU A 55 -2.06 -5.95 6.16
CA LEU A 55 -1.16 -5.17 5.30
C LEU A 55 -0.93 -3.79 5.89
N ASP A 56 -1.99 -3.12 6.36
CA ASP A 56 -1.89 -1.80 6.99
C ASP A 56 -0.93 -1.83 8.19
N LYS A 57 -1.07 -2.83 9.07
CA LYS A 57 -0.14 -3.03 10.20
C LYS A 57 1.30 -3.29 9.77
N LYS A 58 1.51 -3.98 8.64
CA LYS A 58 2.86 -4.23 8.11
C LYS A 58 3.47 -2.94 7.57
N ILE A 59 2.68 -2.13 6.87
CA ILE A 59 3.12 -0.84 6.33
C ILE A 59 3.51 0.09 7.48
N GLU A 60 2.65 0.24 8.49
CA GLU A 60 2.95 1.08 9.66
C GLU A 60 4.24 0.65 10.36
N ASN A 61 4.42 -0.65 10.59
CA ASN A 61 5.66 -1.18 11.16
C ASN A 61 6.88 -0.91 10.28
N GLN A 62 6.75 -0.99 8.95
CA GLN A 62 7.84 -0.68 8.03
C GLN A 62 8.20 0.81 8.06
N GLU A 63 7.21 1.71 8.10
CA GLU A 63 7.42 3.15 8.22
C GLU A 63 8.12 3.51 9.54
N GLN A 64 7.72 2.89 10.65
CA GLN A 64 8.38 3.10 11.94
C GLN A 64 9.85 2.64 11.89
N ARG A 65 10.15 1.50 11.28
CA ARG A 65 11.53 1.01 11.12
C ARG A 65 12.35 1.91 10.21
N LEU A 66 11.79 2.38 9.10
CA LEU A 66 12.46 3.34 8.22
C LEU A 66 12.78 4.64 8.96
N ASN A 67 11.83 5.19 9.71
CA ASN A 67 12.04 6.38 10.52
C ASN A 67 13.17 6.19 11.55
N GLN A 68 13.25 5.02 12.19
CA GLN A 68 14.34 4.71 13.12
C GLN A 68 15.70 4.63 12.41
N LEU A 69 15.76 3.96 11.27
CA LEU A 69 16.98 3.85 10.46
C LEU A 69 17.45 5.22 9.97
N GLU A 70 16.54 6.07 9.47
CA GLU A 70 16.85 7.43 9.06
C GLU A 70 17.31 8.30 10.22
N ARG A 71 16.74 8.13 11.42
CA ARG A 71 17.20 8.82 12.63
C ARG A 71 18.61 8.38 12.99
N GLN A 72 18.89 7.08 13.01
CA GLN A 72 20.22 6.54 13.29
C GLN A 72 21.26 7.00 12.26
N ALA A 73 20.92 7.00 10.97
CA ALA A 73 21.80 7.50 9.91
C ALA A 73 22.08 9.01 10.06
N ARG A 74 21.09 9.80 10.51
CA ARG A 74 21.28 11.24 10.72
C ARG A 74 21.98 11.61 12.04
N GLN A 75 22.06 10.71 13.02
CA GLN A 75 22.70 11.00 14.31
C GLN A 75 24.17 11.43 14.19
N ARG A 76 24.88 10.95 13.16
CA ARG A 76 26.28 11.29 12.92
C ARG A 76 26.46 12.47 11.96
N ASN A 77 25.36 12.97 11.37
CA ASN A 77 25.42 14.05 10.41
C ASN A 77 25.49 15.39 11.12
N VAL A 78 26.46 16.21 10.76
CA VAL A 78 26.53 17.62 11.15
C VAL A 78 26.12 18.46 9.96
N VAL A 79 25.20 19.41 10.17
CA VAL A 79 24.72 20.31 9.13
C VAL A 79 25.19 21.72 9.44
N PHE A 80 25.95 22.30 8.51
CA PHE A 80 26.40 23.68 8.59
C PHE A 80 25.56 24.55 7.67
N PHE A 81 25.17 25.71 8.17
CA PHE A 81 24.45 26.74 7.42
C PHE A 81 25.32 27.98 7.28
N GLY A 82 25.20 28.70 6.17
CA GLY A 82 25.92 29.96 5.95
C GLY A 82 27.40 29.81 5.58
N ILE A 83 27.83 28.64 5.10
CA ILE A 83 29.15 28.46 4.50
C ILE A 83 29.11 29.02 3.06
N GLU A 84 30.10 29.83 2.69
CA GLU A 84 30.24 30.35 1.34
C GLU A 84 30.53 29.21 0.33
N GLU A 85 29.71 29.10 -0.71
CA GLU A 85 29.81 28.03 -1.72
C GLU A 85 30.82 28.39 -2.82
N ASN A 86 32.10 28.07 -2.62
CA ASN A 86 33.18 28.32 -3.57
C ASN A 86 33.76 27.05 -4.23
N GLU A 87 33.12 25.90 -3.98
CA GLU A 87 33.63 24.58 -4.37
C GLU A 87 33.53 24.35 -5.88
N ARG A 88 34.61 23.79 -6.43
CA ARG A 88 34.69 23.41 -7.86
C ARG A 88 34.64 21.90 -8.08
N SER A 89 34.89 21.13 -7.02
CA SER A 89 34.93 19.67 -7.02
C SER A 89 34.59 19.12 -5.64
N TYR A 90 34.38 17.81 -5.55
CA TYR A 90 34.09 17.12 -4.30
C TYR A 90 35.23 17.27 -3.28
N SER A 91 36.48 17.02 -3.70
CA SER A 91 37.64 17.17 -2.81
C SER A 91 37.84 18.62 -2.34
N HIS A 92 37.45 19.61 -3.16
CA HIS A 92 37.49 21.01 -2.74
C HIS A 92 36.45 21.29 -1.64
N LEU A 93 35.28 20.66 -1.70
CA LEU A 93 34.27 20.76 -0.61
C LEU A 93 34.79 20.20 0.71
N GLU A 94 35.43 19.04 0.67
CA GLU A 94 36.01 18.42 1.87
C GLU A 94 37.11 19.29 2.47
N ASN A 95 38.03 19.79 1.65
CA ASN A 95 39.11 20.66 2.11
C ASN A 95 38.56 21.99 2.67
N ASN A 96 37.60 22.62 1.98
CA ASN A 96 36.96 23.85 2.48
C ASN A 96 36.30 23.63 3.85
N LEU A 97 35.69 22.46 4.06
CA LEU A 97 35.05 22.11 5.31
C LEU A 97 36.08 21.84 6.41
N ILE A 98 37.18 21.14 6.11
CA ILE A 98 38.29 20.92 7.04
C ILE A 98 38.91 22.27 7.45
N ASP A 99 39.24 23.13 6.49
CA ASP A 99 39.81 24.46 6.73
C ASP A 99 38.86 25.32 7.58
N PHE A 100 37.55 25.23 7.34
CA PHE A 100 36.52 25.90 8.13
C PHE A 100 36.50 25.40 9.58
N LEU A 101 36.56 24.08 9.78
CA LEU A 101 36.56 23.47 11.12
C LEU A 101 37.83 23.79 11.90
N GLU A 102 38.99 23.76 11.24
CA GLU A 102 40.25 24.15 11.87
C GLU A 102 40.23 25.64 12.26
N LYS A 103 39.82 26.51 11.34
CA LYS A 103 39.82 27.98 11.55
C LYS A 103 38.86 28.42 12.65
N TYR A 104 37.63 27.91 12.69
CA TYR A 104 36.59 28.41 13.59
C TYR A 104 36.39 27.57 14.84
N PHE A 105 36.74 26.29 14.81
CA PHE A 105 36.55 25.36 15.94
C PHE A 105 37.86 24.83 16.52
N SER A 106 39.02 25.14 15.90
CA SER A 106 40.34 24.62 16.32
C SER A 106 40.38 23.09 16.37
N LEU A 107 39.64 22.44 15.49
CA LEU A 107 39.59 20.99 15.36
C LEU A 107 40.53 20.53 14.25
N ASN A 108 41.49 19.68 14.58
CA ASN A 108 42.38 19.05 13.61
C ASN A 108 41.73 17.76 13.12
N ILE A 109 41.05 17.85 11.96
CA ILE A 109 40.30 16.74 11.34
C ILE A 109 40.92 16.48 9.97
N ASN A 110 41.08 15.21 9.61
CA ASN A 110 41.59 14.81 8.30
C ASN A 110 40.44 14.31 7.41
N CYS A 111 40.66 14.20 6.10
CA CYS A 111 39.68 13.65 5.17
C CYS A 111 39.27 12.20 5.49
N HIS A 112 40.13 11.44 6.20
CA HIS A 112 39.83 10.07 6.64
C HIS A 112 38.84 10.02 7.81
N ASP A 113 38.68 11.13 8.54
CA ASP A 113 37.74 11.25 9.65
C ASP A 113 36.33 11.64 9.15
N LEU A 114 36.22 12.04 7.89
CA LEU A 114 34.98 12.39 7.22
C LEU A 114 34.50 11.21 6.37
N GLU A 115 33.31 10.70 6.66
CA GLU A 115 32.71 9.63 5.85
C GLU A 115 32.23 10.17 4.49
N ALA A 116 31.61 11.35 4.50
CA ALA A 116 31.21 12.07 3.30
C ALA A 116 30.87 13.53 3.62
N ALA A 117 31.25 14.46 2.75
CA ALA A 117 30.72 15.81 2.72
C ALA A 117 29.76 15.98 1.55
N ARG A 118 28.64 16.67 1.71
CA ARG A 118 27.78 17.04 0.58
C ARG A 118 27.00 18.31 0.84
N ARG A 119 26.79 19.08 -0.23
CA ARG A 119 25.83 20.18 -0.25
C ARG A 119 24.41 19.65 -0.15
N ILE A 120 23.59 20.27 0.70
CA ILE A 120 22.17 19.96 0.81
C ILE A 120 21.35 20.94 -0.05
N GLY A 121 20.48 20.42 -0.92
CA GLY A 121 19.61 21.22 -1.81
C GLY A 121 20.18 21.42 -3.23
N LYS A 122 19.57 22.33 -4.02
CA LYS A 122 20.04 22.72 -5.37
C LYS A 122 20.79 24.06 -5.35
N LYS A 123 21.82 24.22 -6.18
CA LYS A 123 22.59 25.47 -6.28
C LYS A 123 21.69 26.50 -6.93
N THR A 124 21.15 27.38 -6.11
CA THR A 124 20.23 28.44 -6.54
C THR A 124 20.77 29.74 -5.99
N ASP A 125 20.88 30.77 -6.82
CA ASP A 125 21.37 32.11 -6.43
C ASP A 125 20.47 32.84 -5.41
N LYS A 126 19.39 32.20 -4.96
CA LYS A 126 18.47 32.76 -3.97
C LYS A 126 18.59 31.98 -2.67
N PRO A 127 18.74 32.67 -1.53
CA PRO A 127 18.68 32.02 -0.23
C PRO A 127 17.28 31.40 -0.06
N VAL A 128 17.25 30.11 0.27
CA VAL A 128 16.01 29.44 0.67
C VAL A 128 15.65 30.00 2.05
N ARG A 129 14.53 30.73 2.12
CA ARG A 129 13.98 31.27 3.37
C ARG A 129 13.53 30.17 4.32
#